data_AF-A0A522CNP0-F1
#
_entry.id   AF-A0A522CNP0-F1
#
_cell.length_a   1.000
_cell.length_b   1.000
_cell.length_c   1.000
_cell.angle_alpha   90.00
_cell.angle_beta   90.00
_cell.angle_gamma   90.00
#
_symmetry.space_group_name_H-M   'P 1'
#
loop_
_entity.id
_entity.type
_entity.pdbx_description
1 polymer ?
#
loop_
_entity_poly.entity_id
_entity_poly.type
_entity_poly.pdbx_seq_one_letter_code
_entity_poly.pdbx_strand_id
1 'polypeptide(L)'
;MSGERYIKQALIAAMVEHPDQDKYRTRAFSNENLEKVVEALAESKNKLSKADFFTPDDEGKYLIDTPGFWKNFSKVLDIVTKAGEKFTFDDFTKPLTRDDYRNEQRDLLDSARQNGGLDKIFQADVWKGRYDEMERLWYRVPMPSRRDLFRNDGLIDPTLKRTLLAAEGKASPEDGLAKAGLTTNDLFSAFRERGNYEEFSRKLGAANDYLRKDYLLLPDNSGDTIFYYQATWDKFADITRNLAAHGERFEVADFLRQVGRQPNILTRAAERKTLDKVFAADNWVDRLPEMLDLWSQVREGWKTSSMTARDFDNSYADAESKTYGKLVDFKAIHGKQDLLTPLDTTQPATASPILPLGLKSFWDNYADADKRLTETGSKLSIADLRQTSGFMGSTILMSAVKFGQFDKVVDISRKSGEPVTLDDFLSKDRHGNSLLNILAERNQLALAFSPDLWAGRVADMKTLWTHVRINDRTQVDYQQVEVAAKQATLKMQVKDKFKLKPNRPATGPG
;
A
#
# COMPACT_ATOMS: atom_id res chain seq x y z
N MET A 1 -22.33 36.11 -13.34
CA MET A 1 -21.22 35.98 -12.36
C MET A 1 -20.18 37.10 -12.52
N SER A 2 -20.47 38.38 -12.21
CA SER A 2 -19.39 39.38 -12.18
C SER A 2 -19.49 40.47 -11.10
N GLY A 3 -20.68 40.87 -10.63
CA GLY A 3 -20.81 41.90 -9.58
C GLY A 3 -20.32 41.46 -8.20
N GLU A 4 -20.79 40.32 -7.71
CA GLU A 4 -20.48 39.79 -6.36
C GLU A 4 -18.96 39.60 -6.14
N ARG A 5 -18.25 39.08 -7.15
CA ARG A 5 -16.80 38.86 -7.08
C ARG A 5 -16.03 40.16 -6.83
N TYR A 6 -16.38 41.24 -7.53
CA TYR A 6 -15.69 42.53 -7.37
C TYR A 6 -15.96 43.18 -6.01
N ILE A 7 -17.18 43.06 -5.48
CA ILE A 7 -17.50 43.53 -4.12
C ILE A 7 -16.65 42.79 -3.10
N LYS A 8 -16.62 41.44 -3.19
CA LYS A 8 -15.82 40.61 -2.28
C LYS A 8 -14.34 40.92 -2.38
N GLN A 9 -13.80 41.11 -3.58
CA GLN A 9 -12.41 41.54 -3.77
C GLN A 9 -12.13 42.92 -3.17
N ALA A 10 -13.02 43.89 -3.32
CA ALA A 10 -12.86 45.21 -2.70
C ALA A 10 -12.90 45.14 -1.16
N LEU A 11 -13.80 44.33 -0.61
CA LEU A 11 -13.90 44.09 0.84
C LEU A 11 -12.63 43.40 1.38
N ILE A 12 -12.16 42.37 0.70
CA ILE A 12 -10.92 41.66 1.06
C ILE A 12 -9.73 42.62 0.95
N ALA A 13 -9.59 43.36 -0.17
CA ALA A 13 -8.49 44.31 -0.38
C ALA A 13 -8.43 45.39 0.72
N ALA A 14 -9.58 45.93 1.13
CA ALA A 14 -9.66 46.88 2.25
C ALA A 14 -9.30 46.21 3.59
N MET A 15 -9.80 45.00 3.84
CA MET A 15 -9.53 44.28 5.08
C MET A 15 -8.06 43.90 5.24
N VAL A 16 -7.39 43.53 4.14
CA VAL A 16 -5.98 43.15 4.11
C VAL A 16 -5.05 44.33 3.87
N GLU A 17 -5.55 45.57 3.92
CA GLU A 17 -4.78 46.79 3.68
C GLU A 17 -3.93 46.69 2.38
N HIS A 18 -4.54 46.16 1.31
CA HIS A 18 -3.85 45.92 0.03
C HIS A 18 -3.39 47.27 -0.57
N PRO A 19 -2.16 47.37 -1.10
CA PRO A 19 -1.65 48.63 -1.67
C PRO A 19 -2.59 49.24 -2.74
N ASP A 20 -3.17 48.39 -3.57
CA ASP A 20 -4.12 48.76 -4.63
C ASP A 20 -5.61 48.76 -4.19
N GLN A 21 -5.93 48.84 -2.89
CA GLN A 21 -7.33 48.76 -2.42
C GLN A 21 -8.29 49.75 -3.12
N ASP A 22 -7.82 50.96 -3.45
CA ASP A 22 -8.61 51.97 -4.15
C ASP A 22 -8.93 51.58 -5.60
N LYS A 23 -8.04 50.83 -6.25
CA LYS A 23 -8.28 50.24 -7.58
C LYS A 23 -9.42 49.22 -7.51
N TYR A 24 -9.40 48.32 -6.52
CA TYR A 24 -10.46 47.33 -6.34
C TYR A 24 -11.80 47.98 -5.98
N ARG A 25 -11.79 49.02 -5.13
CA ARG A 25 -12.97 49.81 -4.80
C ARG A 25 -13.55 50.50 -6.04
N THR A 26 -12.72 51.19 -6.81
CA THR A 26 -13.16 51.90 -8.03
C THR A 26 -13.72 50.92 -9.07
N ARG A 27 -13.13 49.73 -9.18
CA ARG A 27 -13.60 48.67 -10.08
C ARG A 27 -14.94 48.07 -9.64
N ALA A 28 -15.13 47.85 -8.34
CA ALA A 28 -16.38 47.36 -7.79
C ALA A 28 -17.53 48.36 -7.96
N PHE A 29 -17.24 49.66 -7.94
CA PHE A 29 -18.25 50.72 -8.10
C PHE A 29 -18.16 51.47 -9.44
N SER A 30 -17.60 50.85 -10.47
CA SER A 30 -17.59 51.43 -11.82
C SER A 30 -18.99 51.39 -12.43
N ASN A 31 -19.33 52.36 -13.30
CA ASN A 31 -20.63 52.43 -13.97
C ASN A 31 -21.00 51.13 -14.71
N GLU A 32 -20.01 50.38 -15.20
CA GLU A 32 -20.19 49.08 -15.88
C GLU A 32 -20.58 47.93 -14.94
N ASN A 33 -20.22 48.01 -13.66
CA ASN A 33 -20.46 46.98 -12.67
C ASN A 33 -21.56 47.35 -11.66
N LEU A 34 -21.96 48.62 -11.61
CA LEU A 34 -22.87 49.19 -10.61
C LEU A 34 -24.21 48.45 -10.55
N GLU A 35 -24.85 48.16 -11.68
CA GLU A 35 -26.13 47.42 -11.72
C GLU A 35 -26.00 46.01 -11.13
N LYS A 36 -24.93 45.29 -11.52
CA LYS A 36 -24.65 43.93 -11.01
C LYS A 36 -24.25 43.91 -9.54
N VAL A 37 -23.69 45.02 -9.06
CA VAL A 37 -23.30 45.21 -7.65
C VAL A 37 -24.52 45.50 -6.79
N VAL A 38 -25.44 46.33 -7.28
CA VAL A 38 -26.73 46.60 -6.62
C VAL A 38 -27.57 45.31 -6.54
N GLU A 39 -27.60 44.52 -7.62
CA GLU A 39 -28.25 43.21 -7.65
C GLU A 39 -27.61 42.22 -6.64
N ALA A 40 -26.27 42.12 -6.63
CA ALA A 40 -25.56 41.24 -5.70
C ALA A 40 -25.71 41.66 -4.22
N LEU A 41 -25.78 42.97 -3.92
CA LEU A 41 -26.04 43.49 -2.57
C LEU A 41 -27.48 43.21 -2.11
N ALA A 42 -28.43 43.13 -3.04
CA ALA A 42 -29.83 42.82 -2.76
C ALA A 42 -30.08 41.32 -2.54
N GLU A 43 -29.34 40.45 -3.23
CA GLU A 43 -29.52 38.99 -3.19
C GLU A 43 -28.64 38.28 -2.16
N SER A 44 -27.41 38.76 -1.94
CA SER A 44 -26.43 38.03 -1.12
C SER A 44 -26.38 38.55 0.32
N LYS A 45 -26.31 37.64 1.29
CA LYS A 45 -25.98 37.96 2.70
C LYS A 45 -24.49 38.34 2.89
N ASN A 46 -23.77 38.74 1.82
CA ASN A 46 -22.37 39.18 1.82
C ASN A 46 -21.44 38.44 2.80
N LYS A 47 -21.57 37.10 2.87
CA LYS A 47 -20.67 36.29 3.70
C LYS A 47 -19.42 35.98 2.88
N LEU A 48 -18.26 36.37 3.41
CA LEU A 48 -16.98 35.92 2.90
C LEU A 48 -16.74 34.48 3.35
N SER A 49 -16.28 33.66 2.42
CA SER A 49 -15.83 32.27 2.59
C SER A 49 -14.33 32.17 2.35
N LYS A 50 -13.74 31.03 2.72
CA LYS A 50 -12.34 30.69 2.44
C LYS A 50 -12.05 30.79 0.94
N ALA A 51 -12.96 30.30 0.09
CA ALA A 51 -12.79 30.33 -1.36
C ALA A 51 -12.63 31.77 -1.92
N ASP A 52 -13.28 32.75 -1.31
CA ASP A 52 -13.19 34.15 -1.74
C ASP A 52 -11.76 34.70 -1.54
N PHE A 53 -11.05 34.27 -0.49
CA PHE A 53 -9.64 34.63 -0.25
C PHE A 53 -8.66 33.99 -1.24
N PHE A 54 -8.99 32.80 -1.75
CA PHE A 54 -8.19 32.06 -2.73
C PHE A 54 -8.66 32.28 -4.18
N THR A 55 -9.44 33.34 -4.42
CA THR A 55 -9.85 33.73 -5.78
C THR A 55 -8.89 34.80 -6.30
N PRO A 56 -8.10 34.54 -7.35
CA PRO A 56 -7.24 35.56 -7.93
C PRO A 56 -8.07 36.69 -8.53
N ASP A 57 -7.46 37.87 -8.65
CA ASP A 57 -8.01 38.96 -9.44
C ASP A 57 -7.90 38.68 -10.96
N ASP A 58 -8.35 39.62 -11.78
CA ASP A 58 -8.32 39.44 -13.24
C ASP A 58 -6.92 39.54 -13.85
N GLU A 59 -5.93 39.97 -13.07
CA GLU A 59 -4.50 39.90 -13.43
C GLU A 59 -3.86 38.59 -12.94
N GLY A 60 -4.64 37.69 -12.32
CA GLY A 60 -4.14 36.43 -11.76
C GLY A 60 -3.44 36.59 -10.40
N LYS A 61 -3.50 37.76 -9.77
CA LYS A 61 -2.84 38.05 -8.48
C LYS A 61 -3.77 37.75 -7.31
N TYR A 62 -3.21 37.24 -6.22
CA TYR A 62 -3.95 36.94 -5.00
C TYR A 62 -3.83 38.07 -3.99
N LEU A 63 -4.97 38.57 -3.50
CA LEU A 63 -5.03 39.66 -2.51
C LEU A 63 -4.38 39.29 -1.17
N ILE A 64 -4.29 37.99 -0.88
CA ILE A 64 -3.73 37.44 0.36
C ILE A 64 -2.20 37.40 0.39
N ASP A 65 -1.52 37.64 -0.74
CA ASP A 65 -0.04 37.70 -0.78
C ASP A 65 0.48 39.11 -0.43
N THR A 66 0.08 39.63 0.74
CA THR A 66 0.46 40.98 1.18
C THR A 66 0.79 41.03 2.68
N PRO A 67 1.64 41.97 3.14
CA PRO A 67 1.89 42.17 4.56
C PRO A 67 0.61 42.45 5.37
N GLY A 68 -0.32 43.21 4.80
CA GLY A 68 -1.56 43.59 5.49
C GLY A 68 -2.54 42.41 5.67
N PHE A 69 -2.48 41.38 4.82
CA PHE A 69 -3.18 40.12 5.05
C PHE A 69 -2.71 39.48 6.35
N TRP A 70 -1.39 39.33 6.53
CA TRP A 70 -0.82 38.75 7.74
C TRP A 70 -1.10 39.59 8.97
N LYS A 71 -1.00 40.92 8.88
CA LYS A 71 -1.41 41.83 9.96
C LYS A 71 -2.84 41.57 10.43
N ASN A 72 -3.76 41.29 9.50
CA ASN A 72 -5.18 41.05 9.76
C ASN A 72 -5.60 39.56 9.76
N PHE A 73 -4.65 38.62 9.82
CA PHE A 73 -4.93 37.18 9.68
C PHE A 73 -5.92 36.65 10.72
N SER A 74 -5.91 37.15 11.96
CA SER A 74 -6.89 36.74 12.97
C SER A 74 -8.34 37.07 12.56
N LYS A 75 -8.57 38.21 11.91
CA LYS A 75 -9.90 38.58 11.38
C LYS A 75 -10.30 37.67 10.23
N VAL A 76 -9.35 37.32 9.36
CA VAL A 76 -9.57 36.37 8.27
C VAL A 76 -9.96 35.00 8.84
N LEU A 77 -9.22 34.53 9.84
CA LEU A 77 -9.47 33.26 10.53
C LEU A 77 -10.85 33.25 11.19
N ASP A 78 -11.26 34.35 11.84
CA ASP A 78 -12.59 34.49 12.43
C ASP A 78 -13.70 34.39 11.39
N ILE A 79 -13.52 35.00 10.22
CA ILE A 79 -14.49 34.95 9.11
C ILE A 79 -14.61 33.51 8.59
N VAL A 80 -13.48 32.88 8.29
CA VAL A 80 -13.42 31.49 7.79
C VAL A 80 -14.04 30.53 8.79
N THR A 81 -13.73 30.69 10.08
CA THR A 81 -14.29 29.85 11.15
C THR A 81 -15.78 30.08 11.35
N LYS A 82 -16.27 31.32 11.27
CA LYS A 82 -17.71 31.65 11.31
C LYS A 82 -18.48 31.09 10.11
N ALA A 83 -17.81 30.91 8.97
CA ALA A 83 -18.36 30.21 7.81
C ALA A 83 -18.37 28.68 7.97
N GLY A 84 -17.80 28.14 9.05
CA GLY A 84 -17.67 26.70 9.28
C GLY A 84 -16.49 26.06 8.55
N GLU A 85 -15.62 26.87 7.95
CA GLU A 85 -14.44 26.44 7.20
C GLU A 85 -13.17 26.53 8.07
N LYS A 86 -12.09 25.91 7.60
CA LYS A 86 -10.77 25.94 8.25
C LYS A 86 -9.67 26.03 7.20
N PHE A 87 -8.57 26.70 7.55
CA PHE A 87 -7.34 26.62 6.77
C PHE A 87 -6.72 25.23 6.91
N THR A 88 -6.36 24.61 5.79
CA THR A 88 -5.74 23.29 5.70
C THR A 88 -4.28 23.41 5.26
N PHE A 89 -3.53 22.32 5.39
CA PHE A 89 -2.19 22.17 4.85
C PHE A 89 -2.15 22.49 3.35
N ASP A 90 -3.16 22.01 2.60
CA ASP A 90 -3.26 22.27 1.17
C ASP A 90 -3.47 23.77 0.88
N ASP A 91 -4.26 24.47 1.67
CA ASP A 91 -4.45 25.91 1.52
C ASP A 91 -3.13 26.69 1.67
N PHE A 92 -2.24 26.24 2.57
CA PHE A 92 -0.95 26.89 2.79
C PHE A 92 0.12 26.55 1.75
N THR A 93 -0.02 25.40 1.08
CA THR A 93 1.01 24.86 0.17
C THR A 93 0.61 24.91 -1.30
N LYS A 94 -0.64 25.31 -1.58
CA LYS A 94 -1.11 25.56 -2.93
C LYS A 94 -0.37 26.78 -3.52
N PRO A 95 0.16 26.68 -4.76
CA PRO A 95 0.77 27.81 -5.44
C PRO A 95 -0.21 28.99 -5.62
N LEU A 96 0.26 30.20 -5.28
CA LEU A 96 -0.47 31.47 -5.41
C LEU A 96 -0.16 32.23 -6.71
N THR A 97 0.69 31.72 -7.60
CA THR A 97 0.98 32.38 -8.88
C THR A 97 0.91 31.41 -10.05
N ARG A 98 0.37 31.89 -11.18
CA ARG A 98 0.38 31.22 -12.49
C ARG A 98 1.51 31.74 -13.40
N ASP A 99 2.37 32.62 -12.90
CA ASP A 99 3.43 33.23 -13.70
C ASP A 99 4.55 32.21 -13.98
N ASP A 100 4.48 31.60 -15.17
CA ASP A 100 5.44 30.61 -15.70
C ASP A 100 6.87 31.15 -15.92
N TYR A 101 7.10 32.46 -15.70
CA TYR A 101 8.36 33.14 -16.08
C TYR A 101 9.34 33.35 -14.91
N ARG A 102 8.92 33.21 -13.66
CA ARG A 102 9.82 33.21 -12.49
C ARG A 102 9.67 31.85 -11.82
N ASN A 103 10.73 31.03 -11.87
CA ASN A 103 10.79 29.65 -11.35
C ASN A 103 10.50 29.48 -9.83
N GLU A 104 9.89 30.44 -9.16
CA GLU A 104 9.51 30.39 -7.76
C GLU A 104 7.98 30.40 -7.66
N GLN A 105 7.39 29.20 -7.66
CA GLN A 105 5.99 29.03 -7.26
C GLN A 105 5.87 29.44 -5.79
N ARG A 106 5.37 30.65 -5.53
CA ARG A 106 5.16 31.16 -4.18
C ARG A 106 3.85 30.62 -3.65
N ASP A 107 3.87 29.98 -2.48
CA ASP A 107 2.68 29.56 -1.76
C ASP A 107 2.36 30.50 -0.59
N LEU A 108 1.25 30.24 0.11
CA LEU A 108 0.84 31.08 1.24
C LEU A 108 1.79 30.93 2.43
N LEU A 109 2.43 29.77 2.61
CA LEU A 109 3.45 29.56 3.63
C LEU A 109 4.68 30.45 3.39
N ASP A 110 5.13 30.56 2.14
CA ASP A 110 6.20 31.47 1.73
C ASP A 110 5.81 32.94 1.93
N SER A 111 4.56 33.30 1.64
CA SER A 111 4.03 34.63 1.96
C SER A 111 4.11 34.93 3.45
N ALA A 112 3.72 33.98 4.30
CA ALA A 112 3.79 34.11 5.75
C ALA A 112 5.22 34.31 6.23
N ARG A 113 6.17 33.55 5.67
CA ARG A 113 7.59 33.66 6.00
C ARG A 113 8.15 35.05 5.67
N GLN A 114 7.83 35.57 4.49
CA GLN A 114 8.36 36.87 4.05
C GLN A 114 7.73 38.06 4.79
N ASN A 115 6.47 37.92 5.21
CA ASN A 115 5.68 39.01 5.78
C ASN A 115 5.47 38.90 7.31
N GLY A 116 6.23 38.04 8.00
CA GLY A 116 6.13 37.89 9.46
C GLY A 116 4.79 37.34 9.94
N GLY A 117 4.24 36.36 9.23
CA GLY A 117 2.98 35.68 9.54
C GLY A 117 3.12 34.26 10.11
N LEU A 118 4.34 33.72 10.23
CA LEU A 118 4.56 32.35 10.73
C LEU A 118 4.06 32.17 12.18
N ASP A 119 4.26 33.17 13.03
CA ASP A 119 3.75 33.22 14.41
C ASP A 119 2.22 33.16 14.48
N LYS A 120 1.53 33.56 13.41
CA LYS A 120 0.07 33.53 13.29
C LYS A 120 -0.45 32.21 12.75
N ILE A 121 0.32 31.53 11.90
CA ILE A 121 -0.02 30.20 11.40
C ILE A 121 0.14 29.16 12.51
N PHE A 122 1.24 29.20 13.25
CA PHE A 122 1.56 28.18 14.26
C PHE A 122 0.97 28.53 15.63
N GLN A 123 -0.36 28.64 15.67
CA GLN A 123 -1.15 28.87 16.88
C GLN A 123 -2.19 27.76 17.10
N ALA A 124 -2.61 27.57 18.36
CA ALA A 124 -3.47 26.45 18.74
C ALA A 124 -4.90 26.57 18.15
N ASP A 125 -5.41 27.79 17.98
CA ASP A 125 -6.71 28.10 17.42
C ASP A 125 -6.84 27.75 15.93
N VAL A 126 -5.76 27.93 15.16
CA VAL A 126 -5.70 27.52 13.74
C VAL A 126 -5.81 26.00 13.60
N TRP A 127 -5.13 25.25 14.47
CA TRP A 127 -4.92 23.80 14.30
C TRP A 127 -5.65 22.90 15.29
N LYS A 128 -6.59 23.43 16.07
CA LYS A 128 -7.30 22.67 17.10
C LYS A 128 -7.86 21.35 16.56
N GLY A 129 -7.39 20.23 17.11
CA GLY A 129 -7.76 18.87 16.70
C GLY A 129 -7.13 18.37 15.39
N ARG A 130 -6.07 19.05 14.91
CA ARG A 130 -5.39 18.78 13.63
C ARG A 130 -3.87 18.93 13.76
N TYR A 131 -3.30 18.35 14.81
CA TYR A 131 -1.87 18.40 15.09
C TYR A 131 -1.04 17.83 13.94
N ASP A 132 -1.44 16.68 13.38
CA ASP A 132 -0.69 16.05 12.27
C ASP A 132 -0.53 16.98 11.06
N GLU A 133 -1.61 17.66 10.69
CA GLU A 133 -1.62 18.61 9.58
C GLU A 133 -0.68 19.80 9.83
N MET A 134 -0.70 20.33 11.05
CA MET A 134 0.20 21.39 11.49
C MET A 134 1.67 20.94 11.50
N GLU A 135 1.96 19.75 12.04
CA GLU A 135 3.31 19.21 12.11
C GLU A 135 3.89 19.05 10.70
N ARG A 136 3.10 18.53 9.76
CA ARG A 136 3.51 18.41 8.36
C ARG A 136 3.83 19.76 7.74
N LEU A 137 3.05 20.81 8.06
CA LEU A 137 3.30 22.16 7.59
C LEU A 137 4.56 22.78 8.24
N TRP A 138 4.76 22.56 9.54
CA TRP A 138 5.93 23.04 10.29
C TRP A 138 7.23 22.61 9.61
N TYR A 139 7.34 21.33 9.27
CA TYR A 139 8.55 20.81 8.62
C TYR A 139 8.71 21.19 7.14
N ARG A 140 7.75 21.94 6.54
CA ARG A 140 7.97 22.64 5.26
C ARG A 140 8.66 23.99 5.44
N VAL A 141 8.57 24.59 6.62
CA VAL A 141 9.25 25.84 6.93
C VAL A 141 10.77 25.61 6.97
N PRO A 142 11.57 26.40 6.25
CA PRO A 142 13.02 26.29 6.31
C PRO A 142 13.55 26.40 7.74
N MET A 143 14.51 25.54 8.08
CA MET A 143 15.06 25.41 9.43
C MET A 143 15.46 26.75 10.08
N PRO A 144 16.13 27.70 9.39
CA PRO A 144 16.44 29.01 9.98
C PRO A 144 15.21 29.77 10.49
N SER A 145 14.14 29.80 9.70
CA SER A 145 12.89 30.51 10.09
C SER A 145 12.20 29.83 11.27
N ARG A 146 12.32 28.49 11.40
CA ARG A 146 11.80 27.73 12.55
C ARG A 146 12.54 28.07 13.83
N ARG A 147 13.88 28.14 13.77
CA ARG A 147 14.72 28.55 14.90
C ARG A 147 14.40 29.97 15.33
N ASP A 148 14.25 30.89 14.38
CA ASP A 148 13.96 32.29 14.68
C ASP A 148 12.60 32.45 15.37
N LEU A 149 11.59 31.67 14.96
CA LEU A 149 10.24 31.78 15.49
C LEU A 149 10.14 31.39 16.98
N PHE A 150 10.65 30.21 17.35
CA PHE A 150 10.54 29.69 18.72
C PHE A 150 11.83 29.77 19.54
N ARG A 151 12.91 30.31 18.95
CA ARG A 151 14.24 30.43 19.59
C ARG A 151 14.73 29.09 20.16
N ASN A 152 14.51 28.01 19.41
CA ASN A 152 14.89 26.64 19.75
C ASN A 152 15.61 25.96 18.57
N ASP A 153 15.86 24.65 18.65
CA ASP A 153 16.59 23.90 17.61
C ASP A 153 15.81 23.64 16.30
N GLY A 154 14.67 24.32 16.09
CA GLY A 154 13.78 24.14 14.94
C GLY A 154 12.65 23.14 15.19
N LEU A 155 12.44 22.76 16.45
CA LEU A 155 11.35 21.90 16.91
C LEU A 155 10.08 22.72 17.15
N ILE A 156 8.94 22.06 17.11
CA ILE A 156 7.66 22.67 17.50
C ILE A 156 7.73 23.05 18.98
N ASP A 157 7.18 24.21 19.33
CA ASP A 157 7.06 24.60 20.74
C ASP A 157 6.33 23.50 21.56
N PRO A 158 6.93 22.99 22.65
CA PRO A 158 6.33 21.90 23.42
C PRO A 158 4.95 22.24 24.01
N THR A 159 4.70 23.51 24.36
CA THR A 159 3.41 23.93 24.91
C THR A 159 2.32 23.89 23.85
N LEU A 160 2.62 24.39 22.65
CA LEU A 160 1.74 24.30 21.49
C LEU A 160 1.44 22.84 21.12
N LYS A 161 2.48 21.99 21.04
CA LYS A 161 2.33 20.56 20.74
C LYS A 161 1.42 19.87 21.76
N ARG A 162 1.68 20.04 23.06
CA ARG A 162 0.84 19.46 24.12
C ARG A 162 -0.60 19.96 24.05
N THR A 163 -0.81 21.25 23.80
CA THR A 163 -2.16 21.84 23.69
C THR A 163 -2.96 21.21 22.54
N LEU A 164 -2.32 21.03 21.39
CA LEU A 164 -2.97 20.45 20.21
C LEU A 164 -3.23 18.95 20.35
N LEU A 165 -2.27 18.20 20.88
CA LEU A 165 -2.46 16.77 21.16
C LEU A 165 -3.53 16.53 22.22
N ALA A 166 -3.56 17.34 23.29
CA ALA A 166 -4.60 17.26 24.32
C ALA A 166 -6.00 17.55 23.74
N ALA A 167 -6.11 18.47 22.76
CA ALA A 167 -7.37 18.72 22.05
C ALA A 167 -7.84 17.52 21.20
N GLU A 168 -6.94 16.59 20.85
CA GLU A 168 -7.24 15.30 20.22
C GLU A 168 -7.39 14.14 21.22
N GLY A 169 -7.29 14.41 22.53
CA GLY A 169 -7.29 13.37 23.56
C GLY A 169 -6.01 12.53 23.61
N LYS A 170 -4.91 13.02 23.04
CA LYS A 170 -3.61 12.34 22.99
C LYS A 170 -2.61 12.97 23.95
N ALA A 171 -1.71 12.15 24.50
CA ALA A 171 -0.57 12.62 25.27
C ALA A 171 0.61 12.95 24.36
N SER A 172 1.51 13.85 24.78
CA SER A 172 2.77 14.06 24.08
C SER A 172 3.65 12.82 24.19
N PRO A 173 4.18 12.29 23.07
CA PRO A 173 5.07 11.14 23.12
C PRO A 173 6.37 11.43 23.90
N GLU A 174 6.85 12.68 23.86
CA GLU A 174 7.99 13.13 24.65
C GLU A 174 7.75 13.04 26.16
N ASP A 175 6.53 13.36 26.62
CA ASP A 175 6.17 13.21 28.03
C ASP A 175 6.14 11.73 28.45
N GLY A 176 5.83 10.82 27.51
CA GLY A 176 5.95 9.37 27.72
C GLY A 176 7.40 8.91 27.87
N LEU A 177 8.27 9.31 26.94
CA LEU A 177 9.71 9.04 27.04
C LEU A 177 10.31 9.59 28.33
N ALA A 178 9.91 10.81 28.73
CA ALA A 178 10.40 11.45 29.95
C ALA A 178 10.05 10.67 31.22
N LYS A 179 8.89 10.00 31.27
CA LYS A 179 8.53 9.11 32.40
C LYS A 179 9.48 7.92 32.56
N ALA A 180 10.09 7.47 31.46
CA ALA A 180 11.12 6.45 31.45
C ALA A 180 12.54 7.00 31.67
N GLY A 181 12.68 8.31 31.94
CA GLY A 181 13.98 8.97 32.03
C GLY A 181 14.71 9.05 30.69
N LEU A 182 13.96 9.02 29.57
CA LEU A 182 14.49 9.05 28.20
C LEU A 182 14.12 10.36 27.52
N THR A 183 14.95 10.76 26.56
CA THR A 183 14.74 11.90 25.68
C THR A 183 14.51 11.45 24.24
N THR A 184 14.06 12.37 23.38
CA THR A 184 14.01 12.12 21.93
C THR A 184 15.40 11.82 21.35
N ASN A 185 16.46 12.46 21.87
CA ASN A 185 17.83 12.17 21.47
C ASN A 185 18.25 10.74 21.82
N ASP A 186 17.81 10.19 22.96
CA ASP A 186 18.08 8.80 23.33
C ASP A 186 17.42 7.83 22.34
N LEU A 187 16.18 8.13 21.94
CA LEU A 187 15.46 7.36 20.91
C LEU A 187 16.24 7.34 19.59
N PHE A 188 16.60 8.51 19.03
CA PHE A 188 17.35 8.54 17.77
C PHE A 188 18.74 7.91 17.89
N SER A 189 19.40 8.10 19.03
CA SER A 189 20.73 7.52 19.28
C SER A 189 20.67 5.99 19.33
N ALA A 190 19.58 5.40 19.82
CA ALA A 190 19.39 3.95 19.87
C ALA A 190 19.33 3.31 18.46
N PHE A 191 18.96 4.08 17.44
CA PHE A 191 18.83 3.61 16.05
C PHE A 191 19.95 4.09 15.11
N ARG A 192 21.00 4.74 15.64
CA ARG A 192 22.21 5.02 14.86
C ARG A 192 23.06 3.76 14.71
N GLU A 193 24.06 3.80 13.83
CA GLU A 193 24.93 2.65 13.51
C GLU A 193 25.60 2.00 14.74
N ARG A 194 25.87 2.77 15.80
CA ARG A 194 26.41 2.28 17.09
C ARG A 194 25.42 2.46 18.25
N GLY A 195 24.14 2.54 17.93
CA GLY A 195 23.06 2.70 18.90
C GLY A 195 22.81 1.42 19.71
N ASN A 196 22.19 1.59 20.88
CA ASN A 196 21.83 0.48 21.77
C ASN A 196 20.30 0.36 21.90
N TYR A 197 19.68 -0.22 20.87
CA TYR A 197 18.24 -0.49 20.81
C TYR A 197 17.75 -1.33 21.99
N GLU A 198 18.52 -2.33 22.39
CA GLU A 198 18.18 -3.25 23.47
C GLU A 198 18.16 -2.54 24.82
N GLU A 199 19.14 -1.67 25.11
CA GLU A 199 19.14 -0.87 26.33
C GLU A 199 18.00 0.14 26.35
N PHE A 200 17.70 0.79 25.22
CA PHE A 200 16.58 1.71 25.12
C PHE A 200 15.25 0.99 25.41
N SER A 201 15.04 -0.16 24.78
CA SER A 201 13.86 -1.01 25.01
C SER A 201 13.75 -1.49 26.44
N ARG A 202 14.89 -1.85 27.07
CA ARG A 202 14.94 -2.24 28.49
C ARG A 202 14.57 -1.09 29.43
N LYS A 203 15.01 0.14 29.14
CA LYS A 203 14.66 1.34 29.95
C LYS A 203 13.17 1.65 29.86
N LEU A 204 12.58 1.56 28.67
CA LEU A 204 11.12 1.67 28.50
C LEU A 204 10.39 0.60 29.30
N GLY A 205 10.79 -0.67 29.17
CA GLY A 205 10.18 -1.77 29.91
C GLY A 205 10.28 -1.61 31.44
N ALA A 206 11.41 -1.11 31.95
CA ALA A 206 11.59 -0.81 33.37
C ALA A 206 10.64 0.29 33.88
N ALA A 207 10.18 1.17 33.00
CA ALA A 207 9.19 2.21 33.28
C ALA A 207 7.75 1.76 33.03
N ASN A 208 7.52 0.46 32.80
CA ASN A 208 6.23 -0.10 32.39
C ASN A 208 5.69 0.53 31.11
N ASP A 209 6.59 0.81 30.17
CA ASP A 209 6.30 1.32 28.84
C ASP A 209 6.94 0.42 27.77
N TYR A 210 6.62 0.67 26.51
CA TYR A 210 7.15 -0.06 25.37
C TYR A 210 7.40 0.89 24.19
N LEU A 211 7.99 0.36 23.11
CA LEU A 211 8.30 1.15 21.94
C LEU A 211 7.04 1.35 21.10
N ARG A 212 6.26 2.38 21.44
CA ARG A 212 4.99 2.72 20.76
C ARG A 212 5.21 3.25 19.36
N LYS A 213 4.19 3.11 18.52
CA LYS A 213 4.13 3.70 17.19
C LYS A 213 4.38 5.20 17.22
N ASP A 214 3.81 5.90 18.20
CA ASP A 214 3.98 7.33 18.37
C ASP A 214 5.45 7.75 18.57
N TYR A 215 6.27 6.92 19.25
CA TYR A 215 7.71 7.18 19.38
C TYR A 215 8.44 6.98 18.06
N LEU A 216 8.12 5.91 17.35
CA LEU A 216 8.75 5.56 16.06
C LEU A 216 8.47 6.60 14.98
N LEU A 217 7.34 7.30 15.08
CA LEU A 217 6.90 8.35 14.16
C LEU A 217 7.26 9.78 14.61
N LEU A 218 7.98 9.95 15.73
CA LEU A 218 8.47 11.26 16.14
C LEU A 218 9.50 11.78 15.13
N PRO A 219 9.30 12.98 14.57
CA PRO A 219 10.30 13.63 13.73
C PRO A 219 11.41 14.26 14.59
N ASP A 220 12.64 14.24 14.06
CA ASP A 220 13.75 15.04 14.54
C ASP A 220 13.64 16.50 14.07
N ASN A 221 14.64 17.33 14.35
CA ASN A 221 14.64 18.73 13.91
C ASN A 221 14.64 18.93 12.38
N SER A 222 15.01 17.91 11.61
CA SER A 222 15.00 17.91 10.15
C SER A 222 13.66 17.40 9.58
N GLY A 223 12.80 16.84 10.42
CA GLY A 223 11.54 16.20 10.02
C GLY A 223 11.69 14.71 9.73
N ASP A 224 12.86 14.13 9.97
CA ASP A 224 13.11 12.71 9.75
C ASP A 224 12.71 11.90 10.98
N THR A 225 12.16 10.72 10.75
CA THR A 225 11.89 9.74 11.81
C THR A 225 13.08 8.78 11.96
N ILE A 226 13.01 7.85 12.91
CA ILE A 226 14.06 6.84 13.06
C ILE A 226 14.27 5.98 11.79
N PHE A 227 13.29 5.93 10.88
CA PHE A 227 13.36 5.19 9.61
C PHE A 227 14.38 5.76 8.60
N TYR A 228 14.93 6.95 8.88
CA TYR A 228 16.10 7.45 8.19
C TYR A 228 17.33 6.52 8.36
N TYR A 229 17.49 5.93 9.54
CA TYR A 229 18.68 5.15 9.89
C TYR A 229 18.56 3.68 9.46
N GLN A 230 19.68 3.10 8.98
CA GLN A 230 19.73 1.69 8.56
C GLN A 230 19.43 0.73 9.72
N ALA A 231 19.91 1.02 10.93
CA ALA A 231 19.73 0.13 12.08
C ALA A 231 18.25 -0.07 12.46
N THR A 232 17.38 0.91 12.17
CA THR A 232 15.92 0.77 12.31
C THR A 232 15.40 -0.36 11.44
N TRP A 233 15.87 -0.46 10.19
CA TRP A 233 15.48 -1.53 9.30
C TRP A 233 16.01 -2.88 9.76
N ASP A 234 17.22 -2.92 10.30
CA ASP A 234 17.82 -4.15 10.84
C ASP A 234 17.02 -4.69 12.05
N LYS A 235 16.38 -3.79 12.82
CA LYS A 235 15.51 -4.12 13.94
C LYS A 235 14.01 -4.11 13.60
N PHE A 236 13.63 -3.94 12.33
CA PHE A 236 12.23 -3.72 11.96
C PHE A 236 11.31 -4.87 12.37
N ALA A 237 11.75 -6.12 12.22
CA ALA A 237 10.98 -7.28 12.65
C ALA A 237 10.77 -7.35 14.17
N ASP A 238 11.73 -6.88 14.96
CA ASP A 238 11.60 -6.80 16.42
C ASP A 238 10.67 -5.65 16.83
N ILE A 239 10.76 -4.52 16.12
CA ILE A 239 9.85 -3.38 16.28
C ILE A 239 8.40 -3.81 16.00
N THR A 240 8.12 -4.43 14.85
CA THR A 240 6.74 -4.82 14.50
C THR A 240 6.20 -5.90 15.44
N ARG A 241 7.06 -6.82 15.89
CA ARG A 241 6.67 -7.81 16.92
C ARG A 241 6.36 -7.15 18.26
N ASN A 242 7.13 -6.16 18.69
CA ASN A 242 6.89 -5.43 19.94
C ASN A 242 5.58 -4.64 19.88
N LEU A 243 5.30 -3.95 18.77
CA LEU A 243 4.02 -3.26 18.55
C LEU A 243 2.85 -4.26 18.61
N ALA A 244 2.95 -5.36 17.87
CA ALA A 244 1.89 -6.37 17.81
C ALA A 244 1.59 -6.99 19.19
N ALA A 245 2.62 -7.21 20.02
CA ALA A 245 2.47 -7.71 21.39
C ALA A 245 1.68 -6.76 22.30
N HIS A 246 1.61 -5.47 21.95
CA HIS A 246 0.86 -4.45 22.68
C HIS A 246 -0.40 -3.98 21.94
N GLY A 247 -0.84 -4.71 20.91
CA GLY A 247 -2.04 -4.38 20.13
C GLY A 247 -1.87 -3.22 19.14
N GLU A 248 -0.64 -2.74 18.92
CA GLU A 248 -0.32 -1.71 17.94
C GLU A 248 0.23 -2.32 16.65
N ARG A 249 0.01 -1.65 15.52
CA ARG A 249 0.58 -2.02 14.21
C ARG A 249 0.76 -0.76 13.38
N PHE A 250 1.65 -0.83 12.40
CA PHE A 250 1.69 0.18 11.35
C PHE A 250 0.47 0.03 10.43
N GLU A 251 -0.07 1.17 10.01
CA GLU A 251 -1.15 1.30 9.04
C GLU A 251 -0.61 1.86 7.72
N VAL A 252 -1.39 1.71 6.64
CA VAL A 252 -1.04 2.27 5.33
C VAL A 252 -0.73 3.78 5.44
N ALA A 253 -1.52 4.51 6.22
CA ALA A 253 -1.32 5.93 6.47
C ALA A 253 0.06 6.23 7.10
N ASP A 254 0.54 5.39 8.02
CA ASP A 254 1.86 5.58 8.66
C ASP A 254 3.00 5.45 7.64
N PHE A 255 2.89 4.50 6.70
CA PHE A 255 3.90 4.30 5.66
C PHE A 255 3.96 5.44 4.64
N LEU A 256 2.80 6.06 4.37
CA LEU A 256 2.65 7.12 3.39
C LEU A 256 2.82 8.53 3.99
N ARG A 257 2.74 8.64 5.32
CA ARG A 257 2.85 9.90 6.06
C ARG A 257 4.14 10.63 5.71
N GLN A 258 3.99 11.81 5.10
CA GLN A 258 5.10 12.66 4.71
C GLN A 258 5.19 13.87 5.64
N VAL A 259 6.33 14.01 6.33
CA VAL A 259 6.62 15.13 7.22
C VAL A 259 7.46 16.17 6.48
N GLY A 260 6.89 17.35 6.24
CA GLY A 260 7.58 18.41 5.52
C GLY A 260 7.91 18.04 4.07
N ARG A 261 9.22 18.03 3.76
CA ARG A 261 9.77 17.55 2.48
C ARG A 261 10.50 16.21 2.60
N GLN A 262 10.55 15.62 3.80
CA GLN A 262 11.29 14.38 4.02
C GLN A 262 10.57 13.18 3.37
N PRO A 263 11.32 12.19 2.87
CA PRO A 263 10.77 10.92 2.43
C PRO A 263 9.94 10.23 3.53
N ASN A 264 8.77 9.70 3.16
CA ASN A 264 7.97 8.85 4.05
C ASN A 264 8.61 7.46 4.25
N ILE A 265 8.09 6.66 5.17
CA ILE A 265 8.66 5.35 5.53
C ILE A 265 8.72 4.42 4.31
N LEU A 266 7.70 4.42 3.44
CA LEU A 266 7.71 3.59 2.23
C LEU A 266 8.85 3.97 1.27
N THR A 267 9.08 5.28 1.10
CA THR A 267 10.19 5.79 0.28
C THR A 267 11.54 5.43 0.92
N ARG A 268 11.67 5.58 2.24
CA ARG A 268 12.88 5.17 2.99
C ARG A 268 13.16 3.67 2.84
N ALA A 269 12.13 2.83 2.91
CA ALA A 269 12.26 1.40 2.69
C ALA A 269 12.81 1.09 1.29
N ALA A 270 12.31 1.77 0.26
CA ALA A 270 12.79 1.61 -1.11
C ALA A 270 14.25 2.09 -1.27
N GLU A 271 14.59 3.27 -0.74
CA GLU A 271 15.95 3.83 -0.75
C GLU A 271 16.97 2.90 -0.08
N ARG A 272 16.55 2.21 1.00
CA ARG A 272 17.38 1.27 1.76
C ARG A 272 17.32 -0.17 1.25
N LYS A 273 16.53 -0.45 0.21
CA LYS A 273 16.27 -1.80 -0.32
C LYS A 273 15.69 -2.77 0.71
N THR A 274 14.77 -2.28 1.54
CA THR A 274 14.14 -3.03 2.64
C THR A 274 12.61 -3.12 2.52
N LEU A 275 12.06 -2.99 1.31
CA LEU A 275 10.62 -3.20 1.07
C LEU A 275 10.16 -4.61 1.44
N ASP A 276 11.03 -5.61 1.31
CA ASP A 276 10.80 -6.99 1.78
C ASP A 276 10.42 -7.04 3.27
N LYS A 277 11.02 -6.17 4.10
CA LYS A 277 10.69 -6.05 5.53
C LYS A 277 9.31 -5.43 5.75
N VAL A 278 8.95 -4.41 4.96
CA VAL A 278 7.62 -3.75 5.01
C VAL A 278 6.53 -4.75 4.63
N PHE A 279 6.73 -5.49 3.55
CA PHE A 279 5.78 -6.47 3.01
C PHE A 279 5.95 -7.87 3.59
N ALA A 280 6.72 -8.04 4.67
CA ALA A 280 6.84 -9.32 5.35
C ALA A 280 5.47 -9.82 5.83
N ALA A 281 5.16 -11.09 5.55
CA ALA A 281 3.83 -11.67 5.74
C ALA A 281 3.24 -11.47 7.15
N ASP A 282 4.09 -11.56 8.19
CA ASP A 282 3.67 -11.42 9.59
C ASP A 282 3.09 -10.04 9.93
N ASN A 283 3.44 -8.99 9.18
CA ASN A 283 2.93 -7.64 9.39
C ASN A 283 1.48 -7.48 8.89
N TRP A 284 1.01 -8.39 8.02
CA TRP A 284 -0.22 -8.24 7.24
C TRP A 284 -1.26 -9.34 7.46
N VAL A 285 -1.02 -10.24 8.41
CA VAL A 285 -2.00 -11.29 8.79
C VAL A 285 -3.32 -10.63 9.20
N ASP A 286 -4.42 -11.13 8.63
CA ASP A 286 -5.79 -10.61 8.76
C ASP A 286 -6.02 -9.21 8.14
N ARG A 287 -5.08 -8.68 7.32
CA ARG A 287 -5.14 -7.31 6.72
C ARG A 287 -4.70 -7.28 5.24
N LEU A 288 -5.03 -8.33 4.50
CA LEU A 288 -4.60 -8.50 3.11
C LEU A 288 -5.02 -7.35 2.15
N PRO A 289 -6.23 -6.75 2.26
CA PRO A 289 -6.60 -5.62 1.40
C PRO A 289 -5.67 -4.42 1.57
N GLU A 290 -5.23 -4.16 2.81
CA GLU A 290 -4.35 -3.03 3.14
C GLU A 290 -2.92 -3.26 2.62
N MET A 291 -2.46 -4.51 2.61
CA MET A 291 -1.19 -4.89 1.99
C MET A 291 -1.20 -4.60 0.48
N LEU A 292 -2.32 -4.89 -0.20
CA LEU A 292 -2.49 -4.57 -1.62
C LEU A 292 -2.57 -3.07 -1.87
N ASP A 293 -3.31 -2.35 -1.02
CA ASP A 293 -3.42 -0.90 -1.09
C ASP A 293 -2.04 -0.25 -0.98
N LEU A 294 -1.23 -0.63 0.02
CA LEU A 294 0.13 -0.12 0.15
C LEU A 294 1.03 -0.49 -1.04
N TRP A 295 0.93 -1.73 -1.56
CA TRP A 295 1.69 -2.16 -2.74
C TRP A 295 1.33 -1.35 -4.00
N SER A 296 0.07 -0.91 -4.12
CA SER A 296 -0.36 -0.05 -5.23
C SER A 296 0.35 1.31 -5.24
N GLN A 297 0.81 1.77 -4.06
CA GLN A 297 1.57 3.02 -3.89
C GLN A 297 3.07 2.85 -4.15
N VAL A 298 3.57 1.62 -4.31
CA VAL A 298 4.97 1.36 -4.65
C VAL A 298 5.21 1.75 -6.11
N ARG A 299 6.21 2.61 -6.34
CA ARG A 299 6.57 3.09 -7.69
C ARG A 299 7.17 1.95 -8.53
N GLU A 300 6.92 1.95 -9.84
CA GLU A 300 7.43 0.92 -10.77
C GLU A 300 8.96 0.75 -10.71
N GLY A 301 9.72 1.84 -10.57
CA GLY A 301 11.18 1.76 -10.42
C GLY A 301 11.65 1.07 -9.13
N TRP A 302 10.81 1.01 -8.09
CA TRP A 302 11.11 0.30 -6.84
C TRP A 302 10.76 -1.18 -6.92
N LYS A 303 9.74 -1.53 -7.72
CA LYS A 303 9.32 -2.91 -8.01
C LYS A 303 10.36 -3.73 -8.78
N THR A 304 11.44 -3.11 -9.25
CA THR A 304 12.55 -3.78 -9.93
C THR A 304 13.86 -3.72 -9.16
N SER A 305 14.02 -2.73 -8.28
CA SER A 305 15.30 -2.44 -7.61
C SER A 305 15.36 -2.80 -6.12
N SER A 306 14.21 -2.85 -5.44
CA SER A 306 14.14 -3.15 -3.99
C SER A 306 13.36 -4.42 -3.68
N MET A 307 12.23 -4.67 -4.34
CA MET A 307 11.43 -5.88 -4.13
C MET A 307 10.67 -6.16 -5.41
N THR A 308 10.79 -7.37 -5.96
CA THR A 308 10.12 -7.69 -7.22
C THR A 308 8.62 -7.94 -7.00
N ALA A 309 7.80 -7.79 -8.06
CA ALA A 309 6.39 -8.19 -8.00
C ALA A 309 6.21 -9.67 -7.62
N ARG A 310 7.18 -10.52 -8.00
CA ARG A 310 7.24 -11.92 -7.60
C ARG A 310 7.49 -12.09 -6.10
N ASP A 311 8.43 -11.35 -5.52
CA ASP A 311 8.71 -11.41 -4.09
C ASP A 311 7.51 -10.92 -3.28
N PHE A 312 6.81 -9.91 -3.79
CA PHE A 312 5.56 -9.43 -3.21
C PHE A 312 4.47 -10.51 -3.28
N ASP A 313 4.25 -11.13 -4.44
CA ASP A 313 3.27 -12.21 -4.60
C ASP A 313 3.53 -13.38 -3.63
N ASN A 314 4.80 -13.76 -3.42
CA ASN A 314 5.17 -14.79 -2.45
C ASN A 314 4.83 -14.35 -1.01
N SER A 315 5.20 -13.13 -0.64
CA SER A 315 4.93 -12.58 0.70
C SER A 315 3.43 -12.43 0.97
N TYR A 316 2.67 -12.05 -0.06
CA TYR A 316 1.22 -11.94 -0.02
C TYR A 316 0.56 -13.31 0.19
N ALA A 317 0.99 -14.32 -0.56
CA ALA A 317 0.47 -15.68 -0.41
C ALA A 317 0.81 -16.30 0.96
N ASP A 318 1.97 -15.96 1.51
CA ASP A 318 2.35 -16.33 2.89
C ASP A 318 1.43 -15.66 3.91
N ALA A 319 1.11 -14.37 3.73
CA ALA A 319 0.17 -13.66 4.58
C ALA A 319 -1.25 -14.23 4.47
N GLU A 320 -1.71 -14.54 3.26
CA GLU A 320 -3.02 -15.15 2.99
C GLU A 320 -3.13 -16.53 3.65
N SER A 321 -2.06 -17.33 3.55
CA SER A 321 -2.00 -18.65 4.18
C SER A 321 -1.95 -18.57 5.71
N LYS A 322 -1.27 -17.58 6.31
CA LYS A 322 -1.29 -17.36 7.76
C LYS A 322 -2.66 -16.86 8.24
N THR A 323 -3.34 -16.07 7.42
CA THR A 323 -4.68 -15.52 7.70
C THR A 323 -5.74 -16.62 7.69
N TYR A 324 -5.79 -17.43 6.63
CA TYR A 324 -6.88 -18.40 6.43
C TYR A 324 -6.49 -19.84 6.74
N GLY A 325 -5.21 -20.20 6.69
CA GLY A 325 -4.75 -21.57 6.95
C GLY A 325 -5.04 -22.04 8.37
N LYS A 326 -5.16 -21.12 9.34
CA LYS A 326 -5.59 -21.43 10.72
C LYS A 326 -7.04 -21.93 10.81
N LEU A 327 -7.86 -21.71 9.78
CA LEU A 327 -9.26 -22.13 9.72
C LEU A 327 -9.41 -23.55 9.16
N VAL A 328 -8.33 -24.17 8.68
CA VAL A 328 -8.36 -25.46 8.00
C VAL A 328 -7.52 -26.47 8.77
N ASP A 329 -8.14 -27.55 9.23
CA ASP A 329 -7.42 -28.73 9.71
C ASP A 329 -7.20 -29.72 8.56
N PHE A 330 -6.04 -29.63 7.91
CA PHE A 330 -5.67 -30.52 6.82
C PHE A 330 -5.57 -32.00 7.25
N LYS A 331 -5.53 -32.31 8.55
CA LYS A 331 -5.51 -33.68 9.06
C LYS A 331 -6.91 -34.29 9.24
N ALA A 332 -7.94 -33.44 9.27
CA ALA A 332 -9.34 -33.80 9.49
C ALA A 332 -10.23 -33.59 8.26
N ILE A 333 -9.66 -33.69 7.05
CA ILE A 333 -10.42 -33.62 5.80
C ILE A 333 -11.31 -34.86 5.65
N HIS A 334 -12.62 -34.66 5.47
CA HIS A 334 -13.64 -35.68 5.25
C HIS A 334 -13.98 -35.89 3.78
N GLY A 335 -13.61 -34.95 2.91
CA GLY A 335 -13.73 -35.12 1.47
C GLY A 335 -13.24 -33.93 0.67
N LYS A 336 -13.33 -34.05 -0.65
CA LYS A 336 -12.91 -32.99 -1.58
C LYS A 336 -13.65 -31.66 -1.35
N GLN A 337 -14.89 -31.68 -0.87
CA GLN A 337 -15.64 -30.44 -0.65
C GLN A 337 -15.06 -29.57 0.47
N ASP A 338 -14.38 -30.15 1.45
CA ASP A 338 -13.74 -29.37 2.51
C ASP A 338 -12.61 -28.49 1.95
N LEU A 339 -12.09 -28.80 0.77
CA LEU A 339 -11.06 -28.04 0.07
C LEU A 339 -11.60 -27.06 -0.98
N LEU A 340 -12.87 -27.19 -1.34
CA LEU A 340 -13.55 -26.37 -2.36
C LEU A 340 -14.64 -25.46 -1.78
N THR A 341 -14.90 -25.56 -0.48
CA THR A 341 -15.80 -24.65 0.21
C THR A 341 -15.06 -23.35 0.55
N PRO A 342 -15.62 -22.17 0.21
CA PRO A 342 -15.03 -20.89 0.57
C PRO A 342 -14.85 -20.72 2.08
N LEU A 343 -13.66 -20.27 2.50
CA LEU A 343 -13.34 -20.00 3.91
C LEU A 343 -13.91 -18.69 4.43
N ASP A 344 -14.14 -17.73 3.54
CA ASP A 344 -14.69 -16.43 3.86
C ASP A 344 -15.96 -16.19 3.04
N THR A 345 -17.11 -16.26 3.70
CA THR A 345 -18.42 -16.00 3.09
C THR A 345 -18.83 -14.54 3.18
N THR A 346 -18.01 -13.67 3.78
CA THR A 346 -18.32 -12.24 3.94
C THR A 346 -17.89 -11.42 2.72
N GLN A 347 -17.14 -12.02 1.80
CA GLN A 347 -16.73 -11.37 0.56
C GLN A 347 -17.94 -11.07 -0.35
N PRO A 348 -17.90 -9.95 -1.10
CA PRO A 348 -18.92 -9.67 -2.09
C PRO A 348 -18.94 -10.77 -3.16
N ALA A 349 -20.12 -11.09 -3.69
CA ALA A 349 -20.31 -12.17 -4.66
C ALA A 349 -19.48 -12.03 -5.97
N THR A 350 -18.90 -10.85 -6.20
CA THR A 350 -18.02 -10.55 -7.34
C THR A 350 -16.54 -10.83 -7.08
N ALA A 351 -16.14 -11.08 -5.82
CA ALA A 351 -14.77 -11.45 -5.47
C ALA A 351 -14.52 -12.95 -5.72
N SER A 352 -13.27 -13.31 -6.04
CA SER A 352 -12.89 -14.71 -6.13
C SER A 352 -12.88 -15.33 -4.73
N PRO A 353 -13.54 -16.47 -4.51
CA PRO A 353 -13.63 -17.08 -3.20
C PRO A 353 -12.25 -17.49 -2.69
N ILE A 354 -12.05 -17.50 -1.37
CA ILE A 354 -10.83 -18.05 -0.78
C ILE A 354 -11.05 -19.53 -0.51
N LEU A 355 -10.41 -20.38 -1.30
CA LEU A 355 -10.50 -21.83 -1.18
C LEU A 355 -9.29 -22.38 -0.43
N PRO A 356 -9.46 -23.36 0.47
CA PRO A 356 -8.33 -24.03 1.14
C PRO A 356 -7.29 -24.57 0.16
N LEU A 357 -7.76 -25.11 -0.97
CA LEU A 357 -6.92 -25.65 -2.04
C LEU A 357 -6.00 -24.59 -2.68
N GLY A 358 -6.39 -23.31 -2.63
CA GLY A 358 -5.61 -22.19 -3.14
C GLY A 358 -4.54 -21.67 -2.18
N LEU A 359 -4.56 -22.07 -0.91
CA LEU A 359 -3.62 -21.60 0.11
C LEU A 359 -2.28 -22.32 0.00
N LYS A 360 -1.17 -21.61 0.23
CA LYS A 360 0.17 -22.23 0.31
C LYS A 360 0.24 -23.31 1.40
N SER A 361 -0.44 -23.10 2.52
CA SER A 361 -0.51 -24.06 3.63
C SER A 361 -1.09 -25.42 3.21
N PHE A 362 -2.03 -25.46 2.26
CA PHE A 362 -2.52 -26.72 1.71
C PHE A 362 -1.39 -27.47 1.01
N TRP A 363 -0.65 -26.77 0.16
CA TRP A 363 0.43 -27.39 -0.61
C TRP A 363 1.58 -27.85 0.28
N ASP A 364 1.90 -27.09 1.33
CA ASP A 364 2.89 -27.50 2.34
C ASP A 364 2.46 -28.78 3.08
N ASN A 365 1.15 -29.03 3.21
CA ASN A 365 0.56 -30.21 3.84
C ASN A 365 -0.07 -31.21 2.84
N TYR A 366 0.31 -31.15 1.56
CA TYR A 366 -0.34 -31.93 0.48
C TYR A 366 -0.35 -33.44 0.75
N ALA A 367 0.74 -33.99 1.32
CA ALA A 367 0.85 -35.42 1.57
C ALA A 367 -0.23 -35.92 2.56
N ASP A 368 -0.52 -35.15 3.60
CA ASP A 368 -1.56 -35.49 4.58
C ASP A 368 -2.95 -35.38 3.94
N ALA A 369 -3.19 -34.31 3.17
CA ALA A 369 -4.47 -34.10 2.49
C ALA A 369 -4.73 -35.17 1.42
N ASP A 370 -3.73 -35.54 0.62
CA ASP A 370 -3.84 -36.58 -0.42
C ASP A 370 -4.11 -37.97 0.18
N LYS A 371 -3.45 -38.28 1.31
CA LYS A 371 -3.72 -39.51 2.06
C LYS A 371 -5.18 -39.57 2.53
N ARG A 372 -5.70 -38.49 3.11
CA ARG A 372 -7.10 -38.42 3.58
C ARG A 372 -8.12 -38.50 2.45
N LEU A 373 -7.86 -37.84 1.33
CA LEU A 373 -8.72 -37.94 0.16
C LEU A 373 -8.75 -39.37 -0.37
N THR A 374 -7.59 -40.04 -0.43
CA THR A 374 -7.51 -41.44 -0.83
C THR A 374 -8.27 -42.36 0.12
N GLU A 375 -8.15 -42.16 1.44
CA GLU A 375 -8.89 -42.92 2.47
C GLU A 375 -10.42 -42.76 2.35
N THR A 376 -10.88 -41.57 1.94
CA THR A 376 -12.31 -41.26 1.77
C THR A 376 -12.84 -41.60 0.37
N GLY A 377 -12.00 -42.14 -0.51
CA GLY A 377 -12.35 -42.45 -1.91
C GLY A 377 -12.55 -41.21 -2.79
N SER A 378 -12.15 -40.03 -2.32
CA SER A 378 -12.17 -38.78 -3.06
C SER A 378 -10.84 -38.56 -3.80
N LYS A 379 -10.87 -37.86 -4.93
CA LYS A 379 -9.65 -37.44 -5.64
C LYS A 379 -9.79 -36.01 -6.16
N LEU A 380 -8.71 -35.25 -6.09
CA LEU A 380 -8.60 -33.96 -6.79
C LEU A 380 -8.46 -34.20 -8.29
N SER A 381 -8.99 -33.28 -9.10
CA SER A 381 -8.83 -33.27 -10.55
C SER A 381 -8.23 -31.96 -11.03
N ILE A 382 -7.81 -31.91 -12.30
CA ILE A 382 -7.27 -30.68 -12.88
C ILE A 382 -8.37 -29.61 -13.02
N ALA A 383 -9.62 -30.01 -13.27
CA ALA A 383 -10.76 -29.11 -13.23
C ALA A 383 -10.91 -28.36 -11.89
N ASP A 384 -10.55 -28.97 -10.77
CA ASP A 384 -10.56 -28.29 -9.46
C ASP A 384 -9.49 -27.21 -9.39
N LEU A 385 -8.30 -27.51 -9.93
CA LEU A 385 -7.19 -26.57 -9.94
C LEU A 385 -7.42 -25.40 -10.92
N ARG A 386 -8.34 -25.53 -11.88
CA ARG A 386 -8.72 -24.43 -12.78
C ARG A 386 -9.62 -23.39 -12.11
N GLN A 387 -10.19 -23.67 -10.93
CA GLN A 387 -10.96 -22.69 -10.18
C GLN A 387 -10.07 -21.53 -9.72
N THR A 388 -10.62 -20.32 -9.65
CA THR A 388 -9.94 -19.16 -9.10
C THR A 388 -10.05 -19.15 -7.59
N SER A 389 -8.98 -18.73 -6.91
CA SER A 389 -8.97 -18.59 -5.46
C SER A 389 -8.19 -17.36 -5.00
N GLY A 390 -8.64 -16.78 -3.90
CA GLY A 390 -7.96 -15.69 -3.20
C GLY A 390 -8.17 -14.31 -3.83
N PHE A 391 -7.75 -13.27 -3.11
CA PHE A 391 -7.94 -11.87 -3.54
C PHE A 391 -7.19 -11.52 -4.83
N MET A 392 -6.19 -12.31 -5.19
CA MET A 392 -5.41 -12.14 -6.42
C MET A 392 -6.11 -12.71 -7.65
N GLY A 393 -7.21 -13.45 -7.47
CA GLY A 393 -8.02 -14.03 -8.55
C GLY A 393 -7.26 -15.01 -9.45
N SER A 394 -6.15 -15.57 -8.97
CA SER A 394 -5.36 -16.54 -9.73
C SER A 394 -6.02 -17.91 -9.68
N THR A 395 -5.87 -18.71 -10.74
CA THR A 395 -6.29 -20.11 -10.68
C THR A 395 -5.45 -20.85 -9.65
N ILE A 396 -6.03 -21.84 -8.98
CA ILE A 396 -5.32 -22.66 -8.00
C ILE A 396 -4.10 -23.35 -8.64
N LEU A 397 -4.21 -23.73 -9.91
CA LEU A 397 -3.12 -24.25 -10.72
C LEU A 397 -1.95 -23.26 -10.83
N MET A 398 -2.26 -21.99 -11.13
CA MET A 398 -1.26 -20.93 -11.18
C MET A 398 -0.61 -20.72 -9.81
N SER A 399 -1.41 -20.73 -8.74
CA SER A 399 -0.92 -20.62 -7.36
C SER A 399 0.01 -21.79 -7.00
N ALA A 400 -0.32 -23.02 -7.35
CA ALA A 400 0.51 -24.20 -7.12
C ALA A 400 1.90 -24.06 -7.77
N VAL A 401 1.94 -23.57 -9.01
CA VAL A 401 3.18 -23.27 -9.73
C VAL A 401 3.94 -22.12 -9.04
N LYS A 402 3.24 -21.06 -8.63
CA LYS A 402 3.77 -19.98 -7.78
C LYS A 402 4.16 -20.43 -6.37
N PHE A 403 3.88 -21.66 -5.95
CA PHE A 403 4.43 -22.24 -4.72
C PHE A 403 5.54 -23.26 -4.98
N GLY A 404 5.80 -23.57 -6.25
CA GLY A 404 6.86 -24.49 -6.65
C GLY A 404 6.43 -25.94 -6.50
N GLN A 405 5.12 -26.20 -6.58
CA GLN A 405 4.48 -27.46 -6.24
C GLN A 405 3.92 -28.14 -7.50
N PHE A 406 4.54 -27.89 -8.65
CA PHE A 406 4.05 -28.41 -9.93
C PHE A 406 4.20 -29.93 -10.04
N ASP A 407 5.18 -30.52 -9.36
CA ASP A 407 5.28 -31.98 -9.20
C ASP A 407 4.01 -32.60 -8.62
N LYS A 408 3.39 -31.95 -7.63
CA LYS A 408 2.11 -32.37 -7.04
C LYS A 408 0.95 -32.21 -8.02
N VAL A 409 0.97 -31.18 -8.86
CA VAL A 409 0.00 -31.00 -9.95
C VAL A 409 0.11 -32.16 -10.95
N VAL A 410 1.33 -32.57 -11.32
CA VAL A 410 1.55 -33.72 -12.20
C VAL A 410 0.99 -35.00 -11.57
N ASP A 411 1.17 -35.19 -10.26
CA ASP A 411 0.59 -36.33 -9.54
C ASP A 411 -0.94 -36.32 -9.55
N ILE A 412 -1.57 -35.16 -9.31
CA ILE A 412 -3.03 -34.97 -9.42
C ILE A 412 -3.52 -35.29 -10.84
N SER A 413 -2.83 -34.81 -11.88
CA SER A 413 -3.16 -35.10 -13.28
C SER A 413 -3.15 -36.62 -13.54
N ARG A 414 -2.10 -37.30 -13.08
CA ARG A 414 -1.93 -38.75 -13.24
C ARG A 414 -3.01 -39.55 -12.49
N LYS A 415 -3.33 -39.20 -11.25
CA LYS A 415 -4.36 -39.89 -10.43
C LYS A 415 -5.77 -39.63 -10.93
N SER A 416 -6.05 -38.40 -11.37
CA SER A 416 -7.37 -38.05 -11.90
C SER A 416 -7.63 -38.64 -13.28
N GLY A 417 -6.57 -38.78 -14.09
CA GLY A 417 -6.66 -39.12 -15.52
C GLY A 417 -6.99 -37.90 -16.39
N GLU A 418 -7.08 -36.71 -15.79
CA GLU A 418 -7.34 -35.46 -16.49
C GLU A 418 -6.01 -34.76 -16.79
N PRO A 419 -5.71 -34.46 -18.07
CA PRO A 419 -4.42 -33.88 -18.42
C PRO A 419 -4.43 -32.35 -18.26
N VAL A 420 -3.26 -31.78 -17.95
CA VAL A 420 -3.02 -30.34 -18.08
C VAL A 420 -3.02 -29.97 -19.58
N THR A 421 -3.75 -28.93 -19.97
CA THR A 421 -3.92 -28.55 -21.38
C THR A 421 -2.87 -27.53 -21.82
N LEU A 422 -2.75 -27.33 -23.14
CA LEU A 422 -1.90 -26.27 -23.69
C LEU A 422 -2.35 -24.89 -23.17
N ASP A 423 -3.67 -24.67 -23.12
CA ASP A 423 -4.26 -23.41 -22.63
C ASP A 423 -3.92 -23.17 -21.15
N ASP A 424 -3.89 -24.22 -20.32
CA ASP A 424 -3.47 -24.11 -18.92
C ASP A 424 -2.02 -23.59 -18.82
N PHE A 425 -1.09 -24.10 -19.63
CA PHE A 425 0.31 -23.65 -19.65
C PHE A 425 0.51 -22.24 -20.20
N LEU A 426 -0.34 -21.83 -21.15
CA LEU A 426 -0.29 -20.50 -21.77
C LEU A 426 -1.13 -19.47 -21.02
N SER A 427 -1.95 -19.89 -20.05
CA SER A 427 -2.70 -19.00 -19.17
C SER A 427 -1.78 -18.03 -18.46
N LYS A 428 -2.19 -16.76 -18.37
CA LYS A 428 -1.40 -15.67 -17.81
C LYS A 428 -1.91 -15.27 -16.44
N ASP A 429 -0.99 -14.90 -15.56
CA ASP A 429 -1.33 -14.22 -14.32
C ASP A 429 -1.64 -12.74 -14.56
N ARG A 430 -1.98 -12.02 -13.48
CA ARG A 430 -2.25 -10.57 -13.50
C ARG A 430 -1.07 -9.71 -13.98
N HIS A 431 0.14 -10.26 -13.97
CA HIS A 431 1.35 -9.60 -14.44
C HIS A 431 1.67 -9.93 -15.90
N GLY A 432 0.82 -10.73 -16.56
CA GLY A 432 1.01 -11.16 -17.94
C GLY A 432 2.00 -12.32 -18.09
N ASN A 433 2.47 -12.91 -17.00
CA ASN A 433 3.37 -14.06 -17.02
C ASN A 433 2.57 -15.34 -17.24
N SER A 434 2.92 -16.10 -18.27
CA SER A 434 2.30 -17.41 -18.48
C SER A 434 2.77 -18.42 -17.43
N LEU A 435 1.96 -19.44 -17.16
CA LEU A 435 2.35 -20.55 -16.28
C LEU A 435 3.69 -21.17 -16.72
N LEU A 436 3.90 -21.31 -18.03
CA LEU A 436 5.17 -21.77 -18.61
C LEU A 436 6.37 -20.89 -18.22
N ASN A 437 6.22 -19.56 -18.23
CA ASN A 437 7.29 -18.65 -17.83
C ASN A 437 7.63 -18.84 -16.34
N ILE A 438 6.61 -18.98 -15.48
CA ILE A 438 6.81 -19.14 -14.04
C ILE A 438 7.50 -20.48 -13.74
N LEU A 439 7.17 -21.56 -14.47
CA LEU A 439 7.87 -22.83 -14.36
C LEU A 439 9.35 -22.73 -14.74
N ALA A 440 9.66 -22.03 -15.84
CA ALA A 440 11.03 -21.79 -16.26
C ALA A 440 11.81 -21.00 -15.21
N GLU A 441 11.23 -19.93 -14.68
CA GLU A 441 11.84 -19.12 -13.62
C GLU A 441 12.04 -19.85 -12.28
N ARG A 442 11.40 -21.01 -12.11
CA ARG A 442 11.53 -21.88 -10.93
C ARG A 442 12.37 -23.12 -11.18
N ASN A 443 12.97 -23.24 -12.36
CA ASN A 443 13.70 -24.44 -12.78
C ASN A 443 12.83 -25.71 -12.73
N GLN A 444 11.53 -25.57 -12.95
CA GLN A 444 10.55 -26.67 -13.00
C GLN A 444 10.05 -26.94 -14.41
N LEU A 445 10.65 -26.33 -15.44
CA LEU A 445 10.23 -26.51 -16.82
C LEU A 445 10.31 -27.98 -17.26
N ALA A 446 11.31 -28.73 -16.80
CA ALA A 446 11.42 -30.17 -17.08
C ALA A 446 10.18 -30.97 -16.66
N LEU A 447 9.52 -30.57 -15.57
CA LEU A 447 8.31 -31.24 -15.10
C LEU A 447 7.12 -31.03 -16.05
N ALA A 448 6.99 -29.85 -16.67
CA ALA A 448 5.97 -29.60 -17.69
C ALA A 448 6.14 -30.50 -18.91
N PHE A 449 7.37 -30.93 -19.17
CA PHE A 449 7.73 -31.83 -20.26
C PHE A 449 7.88 -33.29 -19.81
N SER A 450 7.28 -33.66 -18.67
CA SER A 450 7.22 -35.06 -18.24
C SER A 450 6.47 -35.91 -19.27
N PRO A 451 7.04 -37.04 -19.76
CA PRO A 451 6.45 -37.84 -20.83
C PRO A 451 5.00 -38.28 -20.56
N ASP A 452 4.67 -38.54 -19.30
CA ASP A 452 3.36 -39.01 -18.87
C ASP A 452 2.24 -37.98 -19.08
N LEU A 453 2.55 -36.67 -19.05
CA LEU A 453 1.57 -35.60 -19.31
C LEU A 453 1.14 -35.54 -20.77
N TRP A 454 1.98 -36.04 -21.67
CA TRP A 454 1.83 -35.87 -23.12
C TRP A 454 1.56 -37.17 -23.88
N ALA A 455 1.39 -38.29 -23.17
CA ALA A 455 1.01 -39.56 -23.78
C ALA A 455 -0.30 -39.40 -24.58
N GLY A 456 -0.27 -39.69 -25.88
CA GLY A 456 -1.39 -39.47 -26.80
C GLY A 456 -1.55 -38.03 -27.31
N ARG A 457 -0.75 -37.07 -26.82
CA ARG A 457 -0.87 -35.63 -27.09
C ARG A 457 0.47 -34.97 -27.46
N VAL A 458 1.35 -35.72 -28.12
CA VAL A 458 2.70 -35.25 -28.50
C VAL A 458 2.68 -34.01 -29.41
N ALA A 459 1.62 -33.82 -30.19
CA ALA A 459 1.44 -32.60 -31.01
C ALA A 459 1.30 -31.34 -30.15
N ASP A 460 0.50 -31.40 -29.09
CA ASP A 460 0.32 -30.28 -28.16
C ASP A 460 1.64 -29.94 -27.44
N MET A 461 2.40 -30.96 -27.06
CA MET A 461 3.74 -30.81 -26.45
C MET A 461 4.70 -30.07 -27.38
N LYS A 462 4.69 -30.40 -28.69
CA LYS A 462 5.46 -29.70 -29.72
C LYS A 462 5.07 -28.24 -29.81
N THR A 463 3.78 -27.95 -29.80
CA THR A 463 3.27 -26.58 -29.79
C THR A 463 3.72 -25.85 -28.54
N LEU A 464 3.61 -26.46 -27.35
CA LEU A 464 4.07 -25.84 -26.11
C LEU A 464 5.57 -25.51 -26.16
N TRP A 465 6.40 -26.39 -26.73
CA TRP A 465 7.84 -26.17 -26.87
C TRP A 465 8.19 -24.92 -27.70
N THR A 466 7.37 -24.56 -28.70
CA THR A 466 7.62 -23.33 -29.49
C THR A 466 7.42 -22.06 -28.65
N HIS A 467 6.63 -22.14 -27.57
CA HIS A 467 6.42 -21.04 -26.62
C HIS A 467 7.48 -20.96 -25.52
N VAL A 468 8.38 -21.95 -25.40
CA VAL A 468 9.51 -21.89 -24.46
C VAL A 468 10.55 -20.89 -24.97
N ARG A 469 10.88 -19.92 -24.12
CA ARG A 469 11.92 -18.90 -24.40
C ARG A 469 13.25 -19.59 -24.64
N ILE A 470 14.02 -19.09 -25.61
CA ILE A 470 15.29 -19.69 -26.04
C ILE A 470 16.25 -19.90 -24.85
N ASN A 471 16.35 -18.92 -23.95
CA ASN A 471 17.23 -18.95 -22.79
C ASN A 471 16.85 -20.03 -21.76
N ASP A 472 15.59 -20.47 -21.74
CA ASP A 472 15.09 -21.44 -20.76
C ASP A 472 15.10 -22.89 -21.32
N ARG A 473 15.35 -23.06 -22.63
CA ARG A 473 15.34 -24.38 -23.28
C ARG A 473 16.41 -25.33 -22.74
N THR A 474 17.49 -24.81 -22.19
CA THR A 474 18.56 -25.62 -21.58
C THR A 474 18.08 -26.42 -20.37
N GLN A 475 16.93 -26.08 -19.79
CA GLN A 475 16.34 -26.82 -18.67
C GLN A 475 15.73 -28.17 -19.10
N VAL A 476 15.54 -28.41 -20.41
CA VAL A 476 14.84 -29.59 -20.92
C VAL A 476 15.61 -30.21 -22.08
N ASP A 477 15.99 -31.47 -21.97
CA ASP A 477 16.40 -32.26 -23.14
C ASP A 477 15.16 -32.66 -23.93
N TYR A 478 14.74 -31.76 -24.82
CA TYR A 478 13.52 -31.93 -25.60
C TYR A 478 13.56 -33.16 -26.52
N GLN A 479 14.73 -33.51 -27.07
CA GLN A 479 14.85 -34.68 -27.94
C GLN A 479 14.58 -35.96 -27.16
N GLN A 480 15.17 -36.08 -25.97
CA GLN A 480 14.94 -37.21 -25.08
C GLN A 480 13.48 -37.30 -24.63
N VAL A 481 12.88 -36.17 -24.25
CA VAL A 481 11.47 -36.09 -23.86
C VAL A 481 10.55 -36.51 -25.01
N GLU A 482 10.78 -36.03 -26.24
CA GLU A 482 9.91 -36.36 -27.37
C GLU A 482 9.89 -37.86 -27.66
N VAL A 483 11.06 -38.52 -27.59
CA VAL A 483 11.17 -39.98 -27.75
C VAL A 483 10.42 -40.69 -26.62
N ALA A 484 10.60 -40.27 -25.37
CA ALA A 484 9.94 -40.87 -24.22
C ALA A 484 8.41 -40.70 -24.27
N ALA A 485 7.90 -39.54 -24.68
CA ALA A 485 6.46 -39.28 -24.81
C ALA A 485 5.82 -40.14 -25.92
N LYS A 486 6.53 -40.34 -27.05
CA LYS A 486 6.09 -41.27 -28.11
C LYS A 486 6.03 -42.72 -27.60
N GLN A 487 7.03 -43.15 -26.83
CA GLN A 487 7.04 -44.48 -26.22
C GLN A 487 5.90 -44.66 -25.21
N ALA A 488 5.62 -43.65 -24.37
CA ALA A 488 4.50 -43.66 -23.44
C ALA A 488 3.15 -43.76 -24.18
N THR A 489 3.00 -43.03 -25.29
CA THR A 489 1.82 -43.10 -26.17
C THR A 489 1.59 -44.51 -26.72
N LEU A 490 2.66 -45.17 -27.20
CA LEU A 490 2.58 -46.55 -27.70
C LEU A 490 2.17 -47.53 -26.61
N LYS A 491 2.75 -47.41 -25.40
CA LYS A 491 2.37 -48.25 -24.25
C LYS A 491 0.89 -48.11 -23.88
N MET A 492 0.35 -46.90 -23.94
CA MET A 492 -1.07 -46.63 -23.72
C MET A 492 -1.96 -47.35 -24.75
N GLN A 493 -1.62 -47.23 -26.05
CA GLN A 493 -2.36 -47.88 -27.12
C GLN A 493 -2.33 -49.42 -27.05
N VAL A 494 -1.23 -50.01 -26.58
CA VAL A 494 -1.10 -51.46 -26.41
C VAL A 494 -1.96 -51.96 -25.23
N LYS A 495 -2.04 -51.23 -24.12
CA LYS A 495 -2.90 -51.58 -22.97
C LYS A 495 -4.39 -51.64 -23.32
N ASP A 496 -4.86 -50.76 -24.20
CA ASP A 496 -6.28 -50.70 -24.57
C ASP A 496 -6.68 -51.71 -25.64
N LYS A 497 -5.74 -52.11 -26.52
CA LYS A 497 -6.04 -53.06 -27.62
C LYS A 497 -5.95 -54.53 -27.26
N PHE A 498 -5.34 -54.90 -26.12
CA PHE A 498 -5.14 -56.31 -25.71
C PHE A 498 -5.97 -56.75 -24.49
N LYS A 499 -7.13 -56.14 -24.21
CA LYS A 499 -8.10 -56.73 -23.28
C LYS A 499 -8.78 -57.93 -23.95
N LEU A 500 -8.29 -59.15 -23.66
CA LEU A 500 -8.93 -60.41 -24.05
C LEU A 500 -10.40 -60.39 -23.60
N LYS A 501 -11.34 -60.56 -24.55
CA LYS A 501 -12.76 -60.77 -24.22
C LYS A 501 -12.87 -61.98 -23.27
N PRO A 502 -13.67 -61.92 -22.19
CA PRO A 502 -13.94 -63.10 -21.40
C PRO A 502 -14.64 -64.14 -22.28
N ASN A 503 -14.12 -65.36 -22.30
CA ASN A 503 -14.75 -66.47 -23.00
C ASN A 503 -16.17 -66.66 -22.45
N ARG A 504 -17.17 -66.58 -23.34
CA ARG A 504 -18.53 -67.04 -23.03
C ARG A 504 -18.44 -68.50 -22.56
N PRO A 505 -19.08 -68.87 -21.43
CA PRO A 505 -19.20 -70.27 -21.08
C PRO A 505 -20.05 -70.97 -22.16
N ALA A 506 -19.50 -72.02 -22.74
CA ALA A 506 -20.21 -72.87 -23.68
C ALA A 506 -21.38 -73.54 -22.95
N THR A 507 -22.60 -73.26 -23.40
CA THR A 507 -23.77 -74.10 -23.16
C THR A 507 -23.47 -75.49 -23.72
N GLY A 508 -23.22 -76.46 -22.85
CA GLY A 508 -23.14 -77.87 -23.22
C GLY A 508 -24.52 -78.41 -23.61
N PRO A 509 -24.59 -79.39 -24.53
CA PRO A 509 -25.83 -80.11 -24.80
C PRO A 509 -26.09 -81.12 -23.69
N GLY A 510 -27.27 -81.03 -23.08
CA GLY A 510 -27.87 -81.99 -22.17
C GLY A 510 -29.38 -81.84 -22.22
#